data_AF-A0A167GLQ7-F1
#
_entry.id   AF-A0A167GLQ7-F1
#
_cell.length_a   1.000
_cell.length_b   1.000
_cell.length_c   1.000
_cell.angle_alpha   90.00
_cell.angle_beta   90.00
_cell.angle_gamma   90.00
#
_symmetry.space_group_name_H-M   'P 1'
#
loop_
_entity.id
_entity.type
_entity.pdbx_description
1 polymer ?
#
loop_
_entity_poly.entity_id
_entity_poly.type
_entity_poly.pdbx_seq_one_letter_code
_entity_poly.pdbx_strand_id
1 'polypeptide(L)' 'MLFGRARDYSDDEKAELDEVILSVLKYELGCNELTVVSNLDFGHTDPQLIMPQGVKIEIDSQAQQIRFLESPFNLG' A
#
# COMPACT_ATOMS: atom_id res chain seq x y z
N MET A 1 3.05 -0.67 -5.38
CA MET A 1 3.51 -1.09 -4.04
C MET A 1 2.56 -0.51 -3.01
N LEU A 2 2.18 -1.30 -2.00
CA LEU A 2 1.23 -0.89 -0.95
C LEU A 2 1.97 -0.82 0.38
N PHE A 3 1.79 0.28 1.12
CA PHE A 3 2.33 0.45 2.47
C PHE A 3 1.19 0.64 3.47
N GLY A 4 1.25 -0.10 4.57
CA GLY A 4 0.31 0.04 5.68
C GLY A 4 0.61 1.33 6.46
N ARG A 5 -0.40 1.84 7.18
CA ARG A 5 -0.24 3.00 8.05
C ARG A 5 0.81 2.71 9.13
N ALA A 6 1.78 3.62 9.26
CA ALA A 6 2.79 3.56 10.31
C ALA A 6 2.14 3.77 11.68
N ARG A 7 2.39 2.83 12.59
CA ARG A 7 1.88 2.87 13.96
C ARG A 7 2.70 3.86 14.78
N ASP A 8 2.03 4.65 15.62
CA ASP A 8 2.63 5.60 16.56
C ASP A 8 3.38 6.79 15.91
N TYR A 9 3.20 7.01 14.60
CA TYR A 9 3.73 8.18 13.90
C TYR A 9 2.69 9.32 13.95
N SER A 10 3.17 10.54 14.19
CA SER A 10 2.43 11.76 13.93
C SER A 10 2.18 11.94 12.43
N ASP A 11 1.31 12.90 12.06
CA ASP A 11 1.01 13.13 10.65
C ASP A 11 2.19 13.73 9.89
N ASP A 12 3.02 14.54 10.56
CA ASP A 12 4.26 15.07 9.98
C ASP A 12 5.28 13.95 9.73
N GLU A 13 5.46 13.02 10.68
CA GLU A 13 6.37 11.87 10.52
C GLU A 13 5.90 10.92 9.41
N LYS A 14 4.59 10.77 9.19
CA LYS A 14 4.07 9.98 8.06
C LYS A 14 4.38 10.63 6.72
N ALA A 15 4.26 11.96 6.62
CA ALA A 15 4.63 12.69 5.42
C ALA A 15 6.13 12.55 5.11
N GLU A 16 6.99 12.64 6.14
CA GLU A 16 8.42 12.39 5.99
C GLU A 16 8.71 10.95 5.53
N LEU A 17 8.00 9.96 6.07
CA LEU A 17 8.13 8.57 5.65
C LEU A 17 7.75 8.37 4.17
N ASP A 18 6.68 9.01 3.70
CA ASP A 18 6.26 8.96 2.30
C ASP A 18 7.36 9.51 1.36
N GLU A 19 8.02 10.62 1.73
CA GLU A 19 9.15 11.17 0.98
C GLU A 19 10.35 10.21 0.94
N VAL A 20 10.67 9.57 2.07
CA VAL A 20 11.74 8.58 2.14
C VAL A 20 11.43 7.37 1.24
N ILE A 21 10.21 6.85 1.30
CA ILE A 21 9.76 5.75 0.44
C ILE A 21 9.93 6.10 -1.04
N LEU A 22 9.47 7.28 -1.45
CA LEU A 22 9.58 7.74 -2.83
C LEU A 22 11.04 7.93 -3.26
N SER A 23 11.87 8.49 -2.38
CA SER A 23 13.31 8.67 -2.62
C SER A 23 14.01 7.33 -2.90
N VAL A 24 13.80 6.34 -2.03
CA VAL A 24 14.40 5.00 -2.18
C VAL A 24 13.90 4.34 -3.47
N LEU A 25 12.59 4.32 -3.71
CA LEU A 25 12.02 3.69 -4.90
C LEU A 25 12.55 4.34 -6.18
N LYS A 26 12.62 5.67 -6.22
CA LYS A 26 13.02 6.41 -7.41
C LYS A 26 14.52 6.37 -7.66
N TYR A 27 15.33 6.66 -6.64
CA TYR A 27 16.77 6.91 -6.82
C TYR A 27 17.63 5.68 -6.53
N GLU A 28 17.23 4.81 -5.61
CA GLU A 28 18.01 3.62 -5.26
C GLU A 28 17.57 2.40 -6.09
N LEU A 29 16.26 2.24 -6.29
CA LEU A 29 15.69 1.09 -7.01
C LEU A 29 15.34 1.40 -8.48
N GLY A 30 15.35 2.66 -8.89
CA GLY A 30 15.07 3.07 -10.28
C GLY A 30 13.61 2.88 -10.71
N CYS A 31 12.68 2.70 -9.78
CA CYS A 31 11.27 2.40 -10.00
C CYS A 31 10.45 3.68 -10.27
N ASN A 32 10.70 4.36 -11.38
CA ASN A 32 10.08 5.66 -11.68
C ASN A 32 8.58 5.60 -12.07
N GLU A 33 8.10 4.45 -12.53
CA GLU A 33 6.73 4.27 -13.04
C GLU A 33 5.86 3.39 -12.13
N LEU A 34 6.39 2.97 -10.98
CA LEU A 34 5.67 2.12 -10.05
C LEU A 34 4.61 2.93 -9.28
N THR A 35 3.34 2.57 -9.40
CA THR A 35 2.28 3.13 -8.54
C THR A 35 2.53 2.78 -7.08
N VAL A 36 2.53 3.78 -6.20
CA VAL A 36 2.67 3.64 -4.75
C VAL A 36 1.40 4.11 -4.06
N VAL A 37 0.93 3.35 -3.07
CA VAL A 37 -0.17 3.73 -2.19
C VAL A 37 0.30 3.53 -0.76
N SER A 38 0.30 4.59 0.05
CA SER A 38 0.70 4.57 1.46
C SER A 38 -0.50 4.77 2.38
N ASN A 39 -0.26 4.66 3.70
CA ASN A 39 -1.23 4.93 4.74
C ASN A 39 -2.51 4.06 4.70
N LEU A 40 -2.40 2.84 4.20
CA LEU A 40 -3.53 1.92 4.13
C LEU A 40 -3.85 1.29 5.49
N ASP A 41 -5.13 0.99 5.73
CA ASP A 41 -5.64 0.36 6.96
C ASP A 41 -5.30 -1.14 7.04
N PHE A 42 -4.05 -1.55 6.79
CA PHE A 42 -3.55 -2.89 7.10
C PHE A 42 -2.24 -2.79 7.89
N GLY A 43 -1.86 -3.84 8.60
CA GLY A 43 -0.65 -3.87 9.43
C GLY A 43 -0.97 -3.72 10.90
N HIS A 44 -0.30 -2.80 11.60
CA HIS A 44 -0.31 -2.75 13.08
C HIS A 44 -1.19 -1.65 13.69
N THR A 45 -1.98 -0.94 12.88
CA THR A 45 -2.94 0.08 13.34
C THR A 45 -4.37 -0.39 13.16
N ASP A 46 -5.26 -0.01 14.07
CA ASP A 46 -6.68 -0.31 13.96
C ASP A 46 -7.45 0.83 13.27
N PRO A 47 -8.53 0.52 12.51
CA PRO A 47 -8.97 -0.83 12.12
C PRO A 47 -8.00 -1.50 11.13
N GLN A 48 -8.00 -2.83 11.09
CA GLN A 48 -7.17 -3.63 10.19
C GLN A 48 -8.04 -4.35 9.14
N LEU A 49 -7.75 -4.08 7.87
CA LEU A 49 -8.27 -4.77 6.71
C LEU A 49 -7.53 -6.10 6.52
N ILE A 50 -8.30 -7.14 6.20
CA ILE A 50 -7.74 -8.45 5.82
C ILE A 50 -7.25 -8.34 4.37
N MET A 51 -5.97 -8.63 4.16
CA MET A 51 -5.36 -8.71 2.83
C MET A 51 -5.11 -10.18 2.49
N PRO A 52 -5.96 -10.80 1.65
CA PRO A 52 -5.74 -12.16 1.21
C PRO A 52 -4.46 -12.24 0.37
N GLN A 53 -3.65 -13.26 0.62
CA GLN A 53 -2.41 -13.49 -0.13
C GLN A 53 -2.65 -14.49 -1.25
N GLY A 54 -2.01 -14.24 -2.40
CA GLY A 54 -2.11 -15.11 -3.58
C GLY A 54 -3.30 -14.83 -4.49
N VAL A 55 -4.18 -13.87 -4.15
CA VAL A 55 -5.26 -13.40 -5.04
C VAL A 55 -4.80 -12.26 -5.93
N LYS A 56 -5.36 -12.18 -7.14
CA LYS A 56 -5.14 -11.04 -8.02
C LYS A 56 -5.92 -9.82 -7.57
N ILE A 57 -5.25 -8.67 -7.53
CA ILE A 57 -5.85 -7.38 -7.21
C ILE A 57 -5.60 -6.36 -8.32
N GLU A 58 -6.45 -5.34 -8.38
CA GLU A 58 -6.29 -4.16 -9.22
C GLU A 58 -6.14 -2.92 -8.34
N ILE A 59 -5.21 -2.05 -8.71
CA ILE A 59 -5.01 -0.73 -8.10
C ILE A 59 -5.34 0.31 -9.17
N ASP A 60 -6.34 1.13 -8.89
CA ASP A 60 -6.78 2.22 -9.75
C ASP A 60 -6.50 3.55 -9.04
N SER A 61 -5.39 4.19 -9.41
CA SER A 61 -4.97 5.44 -8.77
C SER A 61 -5.83 6.64 -9.16
N GLN A 62 -6.54 6.57 -10.30
CA GLN A 62 -7.43 7.65 -10.74
C GLN A 62 -8.74 7.60 -9.97
N ALA A 63 -9.30 6.40 -9.78
CA ALA A 63 -10.51 6.21 -8.97
C ALA A 63 -10.24 6.12 -7.46
N GLN A 64 -8.96 6.05 -7.05
CA GLN A 64 -8.51 5.76 -5.68
C GLN A 64 -9.13 4.49 -5.10
N GLN A 65 -9.04 3.39 -5.85
CA GLN A 65 -9.63 2.11 -5.46
C GLN A 65 -8.62 0.96 -5.53
N ILE A 66 -8.79 0.02 -4.60
CA ILE A 66 -8.16 -1.29 -4.65
C ILE A 66 -9.29 -2.32 -4.72
N ARG A 67 -9.23 -3.22 -5.70
CA ARG A 67 -10.28 -4.22 -5.96
C ARG A 67 -9.67 -5.61 -6.00
N PHE A 68 -10.35 -6.58 -5.40
CA PHE A 68 -10.05 -7.99 -5.63
C PHE A 68 -10.66 -8.40 -6.96
N LEU A 69 -9.84 -8.99 -7.84
CA LEU A 69 -10.31 -9.50 -9.14
C LEU A 69 -10.76 -10.96 -9.06
N GLU A 70 -10.53 -11.60 -7.91
CA GLU A 70 -10.76 -13.02 -7.67
C GLU A 70 -11.34 -13.21 -6.25
N SER A 71 -12.05 -14.32 -6.04
CA SER A 71 -12.53 -14.69 -4.70
C SER A 71 -11.38 -15.28 -3.87
N PRO A 72 -11.10 -14.77 -2.66
CA PRO A 72 -10.10 -15.36 -1.78
C PRO A 72 -10.50 -16.70 -1.17
N PHE A 73 -11.77 -17.10 -1.34
CA PHE A 73 -12.31 -18.36 -0.80
C PHE A 73 -12.36 -19.49 -1.83
N ASN A 74 -12.06 -19.20 -3.10
CA ASN A 74 -12.11 -20.16 -4.20
C ASN A 74 -10.70 -20.51 -4.71
N LEU A 75 -9.76 -20.73 -3.80
CA LEU A 75 -8.44 -21.27 -4.15
C LEU A 75 -8.61 -22.78 -4.42
N GLY A 76 -8.74 -23.12 -5.70
CA GLY A 76 -8.77 -24.50 -6.18
C GLY A 76 -7.40 -25.16 -6.12
#